data_AF-A0A0W0ZBJ5-F1
#
_entry.id   AF-A0A0W0ZBJ5-F1
#
_cell.length_a   1.000
_cell.length_b   1.000
_cell.length_c   1.000
_cell.angle_alpha   90.00
_cell.angle_beta   90.00
_cell.angle_gamma   90.00
#
_symmetry.space_group_name_H-M   'P 1'
#
loop_
_entity.id
_entity.type
_entity.pdbx_description
1 polymer ?
#
loop_
_entity_poly.entity_id
_entity_poly.type
_entity_poly.pdbx_seq_one_letter_code
_entity_poly.pdbx_strand_id
1 'polypeptide(L)'
;MKKITSFNLASSTSTGGVTGSVRVKGRVDGKNYQLKPSILDNTLVRQVKAHRTDRENFGEVIASFVGRALLKDIAPDAIPAVSLVYDSYNQKALIASKYLEGDVGGVRTLDQFAEEQGARIASHAKFVSGNQIQQGTVGMESESISPLKSSLALAICISAILGDHDVNPGNMMVITRNGENTVARIDFGHAFNDLLHAPAVLGGGVLNANNPIKDFINREKIAGIKKGDPSKLWRDYPGFVFSPEIAGALNVVGNISDDKITEGITGAKKEFNALITSMLNNSDKKGIIHVRNSLAAIAKNISDTPLDNKQTIDGQIDEVFSRIQSFVITNRDNALKISNLMKTQLYINELAAAGYDINEIFDALSKNQDLQPIHGKVEWIRENKHEPPFKGDLEQYIIRKRIDYLVENDPNDPVTKASKNILDFINNYKDRVLHQKRINTVGMNKIEHIENLYSTVLHLSNSDISGALEKTREIKKELQQQFGENNAIGRSKSFEALIQIESTLSRLSQNNLSAQIDPKINVGIAPPPLKVNSNIQLDEAKDLKSEIQDVRREKELYSEKEKGIDEIESKNEVRSGF
;
A
#
# COMPACT_ATOMS: atom_id res chain seq x y z
N MET A 1 -20.13 -24.75 14.44
CA MET A 1 -19.35 -24.84 15.67
C MET A 1 -19.05 -26.32 15.89
N LYS A 2 -17.81 -26.65 16.26
CA LYS A 2 -17.38 -28.03 16.51
C LYS A 2 -17.34 -28.32 18.02
N LYS A 3 -17.60 -29.56 18.43
CA LYS A 3 -17.37 -29.99 19.83
C LYS A 3 -15.93 -30.43 19.99
N ILE A 4 -15.34 -30.30 21.19
CA ILE A 4 -13.97 -30.79 21.46
C ILE A 4 -13.81 -32.29 21.14
N THR A 5 -14.88 -33.06 21.34
CA THR A 5 -14.94 -34.50 21.01
C THR A 5 -14.83 -34.81 19.52
N SER A 6 -14.95 -33.80 18.65
CA SER A 6 -14.75 -33.94 17.20
C SER A 6 -13.27 -34.12 16.83
N PHE A 7 -12.35 -33.99 17.78
CA PHE A 7 -10.90 -34.07 17.55
C PHE A 7 -10.27 -35.25 18.28
N ASN A 8 -9.20 -35.80 17.70
CA ASN A 8 -8.35 -36.78 18.33
C ASN A 8 -7.24 -36.09 19.12
N LEU A 9 -7.48 -35.86 20.42
CA LEU A 9 -6.50 -35.23 21.31
C LEU A 9 -5.34 -36.17 21.67
N ALA A 10 -5.51 -37.50 21.57
CA ALA A 10 -4.47 -38.47 21.86
C ALA A 10 -3.32 -38.45 20.84
N SER A 11 -3.60 -38.00 19.61
CA SER A 11 -2.58 -37.80 18.57
C SER A 11 -2.07 -36.35 18.52
N SER A 12 -2.22 -35.60 19.61
CA SER A 12 -1.83 -34.19 19.61
C SER A 12 -0.31 -34.04 19.61
N THR A 13 0.17 -33.14 18.76
CA THR A 13 1.58 -32.74 18.73
C THR A 13 1.65 -31.24 18.90
N SER A 14 2.62 -30.73 19.68
CA SER A 14 2.82 -29.29 19.80
C SER A 14 3.05 -28.67 18.43
N THR A 15 2.36 -27.56 18.13
CA THR A 15 2.68 -26.72 16.97
C THR A 15 3.63 -25.64 17.45
N GLY A 16 4.72 -25.38 16.71
CA GLY A 16 5.68 -24.33 17.06
C GLY A 16 4.98 -23.00 17.36
N GLY A 17 5.46 -22.28 18.39
CA GLY A 17 4.90 -21.01 18.86
C GLY A 17 4.70 -20.95 20.38
N VAL A 18 4.58 -19.72 20.91
CA VAL A 18 4.48 -19.43 22.36
C VAL A 18 3.03 -19.58 22.89
N THR A 19 2.09 -20.05 22.07
CA THR A 19 0.64 -19.91 22.29
C THR A 19 -0.06 -21.14 22.87
N GLY A 20 0.68 -22.23 23.13
CA GLY A 20 0.10 -23.48 23.63
C GLY A 20 -0.79 -24.21 22.60
N SER A 21 -0.71 -23.83 21.33
CA SER A 21 -1.48 -24.46 20.26
C SER A 21 -0.97 -25.87 19.96
N VAL A 22 -1.88 -26.76 19.57
CA VAL A 22 -1.58 -28.16 19.25
C VAL A 22 -2.18 -28.55 17.91
N ARG A 23 -1.49 -29.44 17.19
CA ARG A 23 -2.01 -30.06 15.98
C ARG A 23 -2.84 -31.26 16.39
N VAL A 24 -4.05 -31.35 15.86
CA VAL A 24 -4.99 -32.45 16.13
C VAL A 24 -5.62 -32.92 14.81
N LYS A 25 -6.06 -34.19 14.79
CA LYS A 25 -6.79 -34.75 13.65
C LYS A 25 -8.29 -34.70 13.91
N GLY A 26 -9.07 -34.19 12.97
CA GLY A 26 -10.53 -34.27 13.00
C GLY A 26 -10.98 -35.73 12.90
N ARG A 27 -11.92 -36.14 13.75
CA ARG A 27 -12.42 -37.52 13.77
C ARG A 27 -13.36 -37.82 12.61
N VAL A 28 -14.08 -36.80 12.13
CA VAL A 28 -15.10 -36.95 11.08
C VAL A 28 -14.48 -36.81 9.69
N ASP A 29 -13.67 -35.78 9.47
CA ASP A 29 -13.09 -35.45 8.17
C ASP A 29 -11.67 -36.02 7.99
N GLY A 30 -11.04 -36.51 9.05
CA GLY A 30 -9.66 -36.99 9.02
C GLY A 30 -8.61 -35.90 8.75
N LYS A 31 -8.99 -34.61 8.76
CA LYS A 31 -8.12 -33.50 8.38
C LYS A 31 -7.31 -32.99 9.57
N ASN A 32 -6.19 -32.31 9.30
CA ASN A 32 -5.38 -31.69 10.33
C ASN A 32 -5.91 -30.30 10.71
N TYR A 33 -5.90 -30.01 11.99
CA TYR A 33 -6.31 -28.73 12.57
C TYR A 33 -5.27 -28.23 13.55
N GLN A 34 -5.05 -26.92 13.58
CA GLN A 34 -4.39 -26.25 14.70
C GLN A 34 -5.47 -25.85 15.70
N LEU A 35 -5.48 -26.51 16.85
CA LEU A 35 -6.35 -26.19 17.96
C LEU A 35 -5.66 -25.15 18.84
N LYS A 36 -6.24 -23.95 18.94
CA LYS A 36 -5.73 -22.86 19.78
C LYS A 36 -6.57 -22.77 21.08
N PRO A 37 -5.92 -22.75 22.26
CA PRO A 37 -6.63 -22.70 23.54
C PRO A 37 -7.28 -21.34 23.80
N SER A 38 -8.19 -21.28 24.77
CA SER A 38 -8.70 -20.00 25.28
C SER A 38 -7.57 -19.17 25.87
N ILE A 39 -7.69 -17.85 25.81
CA ILE A 39 -6.81 -16.93 26.54
C ILE A 39 -6.77 -17.25 28.04
N LEU A 40 -7.87 -17.77 28.60
CA LEU A 40 -7.99 -18.10 30.02
C LEU A 40 -7.13 -19.30 30.43
N ASP A 41 -6.65 -20.08 29.46
CA ASP A 41 -5.77 -21.24 29.68
C ASP A 41 -4.30 -20.90 29.40
N ASN A 42 -4.01 -19.67 28.97
CA ASN A 42 -2.65 -19.19 28.75
C ASN A 42 -2.00 -18.66 30.04
N THR A 43 -0.71 -18.33 29.95
CA THR A 43 0.04 -17.73 31.07
C THR A 43 -0.61 -16.44 31.60
N LEU A 44 -0.47 -16.18 32.90
CA LEU A 44 -1.05 -14.98 33.55
C LEU A 44 -0.64 -13.67 32.86
N VAL A 45 0.61 -13.57 32.41
CA VAL A 45 1.11 -12.41 31.68
C VAL A 45 0.32 -12.19 30.38
N ARG A 46 0.03 -13.25 29.63
CA ARG A 46 -0.76 -13.16 28.39
C ARG A 46 -2.21 -12.82 28.68
N GLN A 47 -2.80 -13.43 29.73
CA GLN A 47 -4.14 -13.09 30.19
C GLN A 47 -4.28 -11.60 30.52
N VAL A 48 -3.33 -11.03 31.25
CA VAL A 48 -3.34 -9.61 31.60
C VAL A 48 -3.21 -8.73 30.35
N LYS A 49 -2.28 -9.04 29.45
CA LYS A 49 -2.09 -8.29 28.18
C LYS A 49 -3.34 -8.30 27.30
N ALA A 50 -4.08 -9.40 27.27
CA ALA A 50 -5.32 -9.52 26.51
C ALA A 50 -6.56 -9.06 27.30
N HIS A 51 -6.39 -8.43 28.46
CA HIS A 51 -7.48 -8.05 29.37
C HIS A 51 -8.44 -9.22 29.71
N ARG A 52 -7.91 -10.44 29.71
CA ARG A 52 -8.65 -11.70 29.91
C ARG A 52 -9.78 -11.89 28.89
N THR A 53 -9.63 -11.37 27.67
CA THR A 53 -10.59 -11.51 26.56
C THR A 53 -10.02 -12.36 25.41
N ASP A 54 -10.86 -13.17 24.77
CA ASP A 54 -10.52 -14.08 23.66
C ASP A 54 -10.57 -13.42 22.27
N ARG A 55 -10.37 -12.10 22.24
CA ARG A 55 -10.40 -11.26 21.03
C ARG A 55 -9.52 -11.74 19.88
N GLU A 56 -8.36 -12.35 20.14
CA GLU A 56 -7.47 -12.86 19.09
C GLU A 56 -8.10 -14.08 18.39
N ASN A 57 -8.53 -15.06 19.18
CA ASN A 57 -9.20 -16.26 18.69
C ASN A 57 -10.52 -15.92 17.98
N PHE A 58 -11.31 -15.02 18.56
CA PHE A 58 -12.62 -14.65 17.99
C PHE A 58 -12.48 -13.76 16.76
N GLY A 59 -11.52 -12.84 16.74
CA GLY A 59 -11.16 -12.08 15.55
C GLY A 59 -10.76 -13.00 14.39
N GLU A 60 -9.95 -14.02 14.65
CA GLU A 60 -9.54 -15.00 13.63
C GLU A 60 -10.72 -15.79 13.06
N VAL A 61 -11.68 -16.21 13.89
CA VAL A 61 -12.90 -16.88 13.41
C VAL A 61 -13.68 -15.93 12.49
N ILE A 62 -13.96 -14.71 12.94
CA ILE A 62 -14.76 -13.76 12.17
C ILE A 62 -14.05 -13.42 10.85
N ALA A 63 -12.74 -13.15 10.91
CA ALA A 63 -11.90 -12.85 9.76
C ALA A 63 -11.84 -14.01 8.76
N SER A 64 -11.76 -15.26 9.23
CA SER A 64 -11.82 -16.44 8.36
C SER A 64 -13.15 -16.53 7.62
N PHE A 65 -14.29 -16.31 8.29
CA PHE A 65 -15.59 -16.35 7.63
C PHE A 65 -15.76 -15.23 6.61
N VAL A 66 -15.43 -13.99 6.99
CA VAL A 66 -15.53 -12.82 6.10
C VAL A 66 -14.56 -12.94 4.93
N GLY A 67 -13.28 -13.21 5.19
CA GLY A 67 -12.26 -13.33 4.17
C GLY A 67 -12.53 -14.46 3.17
N ARG A 68 -12.99 -15.63 3.64
CA ARG A 68 -13.36 -16.74 2.74
C ARG A 68 -14.57 -16.41 1.89
N ALA A 69 -15.55 -15.67 2.40
CA ALA A 69 -16.70 -15.25 1.62
C ALA A 69 -16.30 -14.22 0.55
N LEU A 70 -15.45 -13.25 0.90
CA LEU A 70 -14.89 -12.25 -0.01
C LEU A 70 -14.10 -12.90 -1.16
N LEU A 71 -13.22 -13.85 -0.84
CA LEU A 71 -12.33 -14.47 -1.84
C LEU A 71 -12.90 -15.73 -2.49
N LYS A 72 -14.13 -16.12 -2.19
CA LYS A 72 -14.73 -17.40 -2.61
C LYS A 72 -14.64 -17.66 -4.11
N ASP A 73 -14.89 -16.62 -4.91
CA ASP A 73 -14.95 -16.72 -6.38
C ASP A 73 -13.64 -16.29 -7.05
N ILE A 74 -12.65 -15.86 -6.26
CA ILE A 74 -11.36 -15.31 -6.74
C ILE A 74 -10.20 -16.26 -6.38
N ALA A 75 -10.15 -16.67 -5.11
CA ALA A 75 -9.11 -17.52 -4.55
C ALA A 75 -9.71 -18.35 -3.38
N PRO A 76 -10.48 -19.41 -3.67
CA PRO A 76 -11.29 -20.15 -2.67
C PRO A 76 -10.48 -20.80 -1.54
N ASP A 77 -9.18 -21.02 -1.76
CA ASP A 77 -8.26 -21.65 -0.83
C ASP A 77 -7.26 -20.68 -0.18
N ALA A 78 -7.39 -19.37 -0.44
CA ALA A 78 -6.46 -18.38 0.08
C ALA A 78 -6.58 -18.15 1.59
N ILE A 79 -7.64 -18.63 2.24
CA ILE A 79 -7.89 -18.45 3.68
C ILE A 79 -8.38 -19.76 4.30
N PRO A 80 -7.75 -20.25 5.39
CA PRO A 80 -8.15 -21.48 6.05
C PRO A 80 -9.51 -21.34 6.72
N ALA A 81 -10.24 -22.46 6.77
CA ALA A 81 -11.48 -22.52 7.53
C ALA A 81 -11.18 -22.58 9.03
N VAL A 82 -11.69 -21.61 9.79
CA VAL A 82 -11.56 -21.56 11.26
C VAL A 82 -12.94 -21.76 11.89
N SER A 83 -13.02 -22.59 12.92
CA SER A 83 -14.27 -22.88 13.62
C SER A 83 -14.13 -22.62 15.12
N LEU A 84 -15.20 -22.12 15.75
CA LEU A 84 -15.32 -22.18 17.21
C LEU A 84 -15.42 -23.64 17.65
N VAL A 85 -14.76 -23.93 18.77
CA VAL A 85 -14.78 -25.23 19.42
C VAL A 85 -15.26 -25.08 20.85
N TYR A 86 -16.33 -25.80 21.22
CA TYR A 86 -16.77 -25.84 22.61
C TYR A 86 -16.22 -27.08 23.33
N ASP A 87 -15.47 -26.84 24.40
CA ASP A 87 -15.09 -27.85 25.38
C ASP A 87 -16.04 -27.76 26.57
N SER A 88 -17.08 -28.60 26.54
CA SER A 88 -18.10 -28.66 27.58
C SER A 88 -17.58 -29.23 28.90
N TYR A 89 -16.49 -30.01 28.89
CA TYR A 89 -15.92 -30.59 30.11
C TYR A 89 -15.20 -29.50 30.91
N ASN A 90 -14.40 -28.68 30.23
CA ASN A 90 -13.65 -27.60 30.87
C ASN A 90 -14.38 -26.24 30.86
N GLN A 91 -15.54 -26.17 30.22
CA GLN A 91 -16.32 -24.93 30.03
C GLN A 91 -15.50 -23.83 29.35
N LYS A 92 -14.91 -24.17 28.20
CA LYS A 92 -14.03 -23.29 27.42
C LYS A 92 -14.46 -23.15 25.98
N ALA A 93 -14.26 -21.96 25.44
CA ALA A 93 -14.31 -21.69 24.01
C ALA A 93 -12.88 -21.69 23.45
N LEU A 94 -12.63 -22.56 22.48
CA LEU A 94 -11.38 -22.70 21.74
C LEU A 94 -11.65 -22.39 20.27
N ILE A 95 -10.60 -22.37 19.45
CA ILE A 95 -10.74 -22.35 17.99
C ILE A 95 -9.93 -23.46 17.33
N ALA A 96 -10.42 -23.94 16.19
CA ALA A 96 -9.70 -24.88 15.34
C ALA A 96 -9.55 -24.30 13.94
N SER A 97 -8.30 -24.03 13.54
CA SER A 97 -7.93 -23.60 12.20
C SER A 97 -7.55 -24.81 11.36
N LYS A 98 -8.23 -25.04 10.24
CA LYS A 98 -7.94 -26.16 9.33
C LYS A 98 -6.63 -25.88 8.60
N TYR A 99 -5.71 -26.86 8.59
CA TYR A 99 -4.50 -26.75 7.77
C TYR A 99 -4.88 -26.67 6.28
N LEU A 100 -4.16 -25.81 5.56
CA LEU A 100 -4.23 -25.71 4.10
C LEU A 100 -3.66 -26.98 3.47
N GLU A 101 -4.18 -27.33 2.29
CA GLU A 101 -3.81 -28.55 1.56
C GLU A 101 -3.27 -28.18 0.17
N GLY A 102 -2.25 -28.91 -0.28
CA GLY A 102 -1.61 -28.80 -1.59
C GLY A 102 -0.89 -30.11 -1.93
N ASP A 103 0.00 -30.06 -2.90
CA ASP A 103 0.86 -31.18 -3.27
C ASP A 103 1.70 -31.66 -2.06
N VAL A 104 2.21 -32.89 -2.11
CA VAL A 104 3.04 -33.44 -1.01
C VAL A 104 4.29 -32.58 -0.83
N GLY A 105 4.44 -31.96 0.36
CA GLY A 105 5.50 -30.99 0.63
C GLY A 105 5.25 -29.58 0.07
N GLY A 106 4.14 -29.38 -0.63
CA GLY A 106 3.78 -28.15 -1.31
C GLY A 106 3.15 -27.07 -0.43
N VAL A 107 3.10 -27.22 0.89
CA VAL A 107 2.53 -26.21 1.80
C VAL A 107 3.59 -25.77 2.80
N ARG A 108 4.09 -24.55 2.65
CA ARG A 108 5.14 -23.95 3.49
C ARG A 108 4.92 -22.45 3.69
N THR A 109 5.52 -21.85 4.71
CA THR A 109 5.46 -20.39 4.87
C THR A 109 6.23 -19.69 3.75
N LEU A 110 5.98 -18.40 3.53
CA LEU A 110 6.74 -17.61 2.58
C LEU A 110 8.21 -17.46 3.01
N ASP A 111 8.49 -17.48 4.31
CA ASP A 111 9.86 -17.60 4.84
C ASP A 111 10.53 -18.90 4.37
N GLN A 112 9.88 -20.05 4.60
CA GLN A 112 10.40 -21.36 4.20
C GLN A 112 10.58 -21.45 2.68
N PHE A 113 9.62 -20.93 1.91
CA PHE A 113 9.74 -20.88 0.45
C PHE A 113 10.96 -20.05 0.03
N ALA A 114 11.18 -18.88 0.64
CA ALA A 114 12.35 -18.06 0.35
C ALA A 114 13.68 -18.76 0.72
N GLU A 115 13.72 -19.52 1.82
CA GLU A 115 14.89 -20.35 2.18
C GLU A 115 15.17 -21.43 1.14
N GLU A 116 14.14 -22.09 0.61
CA GLU A 116 14.26 -23.07 -0.49
C GLU A 116 14.87 -22.43 -1.76
N GLN A 117 14.62 -21.13 -1.99
CA GLN A 117 15.21 -20.36 -3.09
C GLN A 117 16.62 -19.81 -2.77
N GLY A 118 17.19 -20.13 -1.60
CA GLY A 118 18.55 -19.76 -1.21
C GLY A 118 18.67 -18.54 -0.28
N ALA A 119 17.55 -17.96 0.19
CA ALA A 119 17.60 -16.91 1.18
C ALA A 119 18.10 -17.44 2.54
N ARG A 120 18.99 -16.70 3.20
CA ARG A 120 19.44 -17.00 4.57
C ARG A 120 18.67 -16.14 5.57
N ILE A 121 17.60 -16.68 6.15
CA ILE A 121 16.68 -15.93 7.01
C ILE A 121 17.07 -16.09 8.49
N ALA A 122 17.18 -14.97 9.20
CA ALA A 122 17.41 -14.97 10.66
C ALA A 122 16.11 -14.82 11.47
N SER A 123 15.10 -14.14 10.92
CA SER A 123 13.78 -13.98 11.55
C SER A 123 12.66 -14.05 10.51
N HIS A 124 12.63 -13.09 9.58
CA HIS A 124 11.72 -13.09 8.44
C HIS A 124 12.47 -12.64 7.19
N ALA A 125 12.06 -13.16 6.03
CA ALA A 125 12.49 -12.66 4.73
C ALA A 125 12.05 -11.21 4.55
N LYS A 126 12.84 -10.48 3.77
CA LYS A 126 12.55 -9.11 3.36
C LYS A 126 12.43 -9.02 1.85
N PHE A 127 11.27 -8.61 1.38
CA PHE A 127 10.90 -8.52 -0.01
C PHE A 127 11.17 -7.11 -0.55
N VAL A 128 12.15 -7.00 -1.45
CA VAL A 128 12.65 -5.74 -2.02
C VAL A 128 12.52 -5.72 -3.54
N SER A 129 12.62 -4.55 -4.16
CA SER A 129 12.63 -4.43 -5.62
C SER A 129 13.90 -5.05 -6.22
N GLY A 130 13.80 -5.53 -7.46
CA GLY A 130 14.90 -6.19 -8.17
C GLY A 130 14.83 -7.72 -8.10
N ASN A 131 15.90 -8.39 -8.54
CA ASN A 131 15.95 -9.85 -8.76
C ASN A 131 16.85 -10.63 -7.79
N GLN A 132 17.52 -9.95 -6.85
CA GLN A 132 18.57 -10.55 -6.03
C GLN A 132 18.01 -11.33 -4.84
N ILE A 133 18.61 -12.48 -4.53
CA ILE A 133 18.34 -13.27 -3.32
C ILE A 133 19.63 -13.33 -2.49
N GLN A 134 19.68 -12.59 -1.38
CA GLN A 134 20.88 -12.53 -0.54
C GLN A 134 20.54 -12.12 0.90
N GLN A 135 21.18 -12.76 1.90
CA GLN A 135 21.15 -12.35 3.32
C GLN A 135 19.73 -12.03 3.86
N GLY A 136 18.78 -12.95 3.65
CA GLY A 136 17.40 -12.80 4.11
C GLY A 136 16.58 -11.77 3.33
N THR A 137 17.14 -11.22 2.25
CA THR A 137 16.47 -10.32 1.31
C THR A 137 16.17 -11.05 0.02
N VAL A 138 14.97 -10.84 -0.52
CA VAL A 138 14.43 -11.52 -1.69
C VAL A 138 13.87 -10.48 -2.65
N GLY A 139 14.35 -10.50 -3.89
CA GLY A 139 13.88 -9.63 -4.95
C GLY A 139 12.50 -10.03 -5.46
N MET A 140 11.58 -9.08 -5.57
CA MET A 140 10.22 -9.29 -6.10
C MET A 140 10.21 -9.74 -7.57
N GLU A 141 11.25 -9.40 -8.32
CA GLU A 141 11.42 -9.74 -9.73
C GLU A 141 12.28 -11.01 -9.93
N SER A 142 12.58 -11.74 -8.84
CA SER A 142 13.20 -13.06 -8.98
C SER A 142 12.21 -14.06 -9.58
N GLU A 143 12.71 -14.96 -10.43
CA GLU A 143 11.91 -15.92 -11.21
C GLU A 143 10.95 -16.75 -10.33
N SER A 144 11.40 -17.14 -9.14
CA SER A 144 10.62 -17.92 -8.18
C SER A 144 9.54 -17.13 -7.44
N ILE A 145 9.67 -15.79 -7.35
CA ILE A 145 8.81 -14.93 -6.53
C ILE A 145 7.83 -14.13 -7.38
N SER A 146 8.23 -13.72 -8.58
CA SER A 146 7.38 -12.97 -9.50
C SER A 146 6.00 -13.63 -9.73
N PRO A 147 5.89 -14.97 -9.90
CA PRO A 147 4.60 -15.64 -10.01
C PRO A 147 3.68 -15.51 -8.78
N LEU A 148 4.24 -15.25 -7.60
CA LEU A 148 3.49 -15.13 -6.35
C LEU A 148 2.86 -13.74 -6.16
N LYS A 149 3.34 -12.71 -6.87
CA LYS A 149 3.03 -11.29 -6.59
C LYS A 149 1.53 -11.04 -6.51
N SER A 150 0.74 -11.51 -7.47
CA SER A 150 -0.72 -11.28 -7.49
C SER A 150 -1.42 -11.89 -6.27
N SER A 151 -1.08 -13.13 -5.91
CA SER A 151 -1.67 -13.80 -4.74
C SER A 151 -1.19 -13.21 -3.41
N LEU A 152 0.08 -12.77 -3.33
CA LEU A 152 0.63 -12.07 -2.17
C LEU A 152 -0.05 -10.71 -1.97
N ALA A 153 -0.26 -9.96 -3.06
CA ALA A 153 -0.98 -8.70 -3.00
C ALA A 153 -2.41 -8.89 -2.50
N LEU A 154 -3.11 -9.93 -2.98
CA LEU A 154 -4.46 -10.27 -2.50
C LEU A 154 -4.46 -10.61 -1.00
N ALA A 155 -3.48 -11.39 -0.53
CA ALA A 155 -3.31 -11.73 0.89
C ALA A 155 -3.03 -10.50 1.79
N ILE A 156 -2.25 -9.53 1.30
CA ILE A 156 -2.00 -8.27 2.01
C ILE A 156 -3.26 -7.39 2.02
N CYS A 157 -3.92 -7.23 0.88
CA CYS A 157 -5.11 -6.39 0.75
C CYS A 157 -6.28 -6.92 1.59
N ILE A 158 -6.50 -8.24 1.63
CA ILE A 158 -7.55 -8.80 2.50
C ILE A 158 -7.24 -8.57 3.98
N SER A 159 -5.97 -8.65 4.38
CA SER A 159 -5.54 -8.26 5.73
C SER A 159 -5.85 -6.79 6.03
N ALA A 160 -5.60 -5.88 5.07
CA ALA A 160 -5.94 -4.46 5.23
C ALA A 160 -7.46 -4.25 5.39
N ILE A 161 -8.29 -4.93 4.58
CA ILE A 161 -9.76 -4.88 4.70
C ILE A 161 -10.24 -5.30 6.09
N LEU A 162 -9.63 -6.34 6.66
CA LEU A 162 -9.99 -6.91 7.96
C LEU A 162 -9.31 -6.19 9.15
N GLY A 163 -8.51 -5.15 8.90
CA GLY A 163 -7.77 -4.41 9.92
C GLY A 163 -6.62 -5.20 10.57
N ASP A 164 -6.11 -6.21 9.88
CA ASP A 164 -5.05 -7.09 10.38
C ASP A 164 -3.67 -6.62 9.90
N HIS A 165 -2.95 -5.93 10.78
CA HIS A 165 -1.61 -5.42 10.50
C HIS A 165 -0.50 -6.49 10.65
N ASP A 166 -0.82 -7.74 11.00
CA ASP A 166 0.18 -8.79 11.19
C ASP A 166 0.57 -9.54 9.90
N VAL A 167 0.97 -8.78 8.89
CA VAL A 167 1.21 -9.27 7.52
C VAL A 167 2.61 -9.89 7.29
N ASN A 168 3.30 -10.41 8.31
CA ASN A 168 4.66 -10.93 8.13
C ASN A 168 4.75 -12.19 7.21
N PRO A 169 5.92 -12.55 6.65
CA PRO A 169 6.06 -13.70 5.75
C PRO A 169 5.79 -15.07 6.40
N GLY A 170 5.95 -15.21 7.72
CA GLY A 170 5.57 -16.43 8.45
C GLY A 170 4.06 -16.66 8.50
N ASN A 171 3.30 -15.60 8.24
CA ASN A 171 1.86 -15.52 8.21
C ASN A 171 1.29 -15.63 6.77
N MET A 172 2.18 -15.76 5.78
CA MET A 172 1.85 -16.03 4.38
C MET A 172 2.26 -17.46 4.05
N MET A 173 1.38 -18.24 3.44
CA MET A 173 1.63 -19.64 3.09
C MET A 173 1.72 -19.78 1.58
N VAL A 174 2.81 -20.34 1.07
CA VAL A 174 2.93 -20.76 -0.32
C VAL A 174 2.33 -22.18 -0.44
N ILE A 175 1.29 -22.29 -1.27
CA ILE A 175 0.63 -23.54 -1.63
C ILE A 175 0.99 -23.87 -3.07
N THR A 176 1.62 -25.04 -3.26
CA THR A 176 1.81 -25.67 -4.57
C THR A 176 0.65 -26.61 -4.86
N ARG A 177 0.03 -26.47 -6.03
CA ARG A 177 -0.97 -27.41 -6.54
C ARG A 177 -0.77 -27.58 -8.02
N ASN A 178 -0.65 -28.83 -8.47
CA ASN A 178 -0.39 -29.13 -9.88
C ASN A 178 0.85 -28.39 -10.42
N GLY A 179 1.86 -28.19 -9.55
CA GLY A 179 3.08 -27.44 -9.89
C GLY A 179 2.97 -25.92 -9.84
N GLU A 180 1.78 -25.35 -9.63
CA GLU A 180 1.58 -23.90 -9.53
C GLU A 180 1.64 -23.42 -8.08
N ASN A 181 2.39 -22.34 -7.83
CA ASN A 181 2.51 -21.75 -6.49
C ASN A 181 1.57 -20.56 -6.33
N THR A 182 0.86 -20.50 -5.21
CA THR A 182 0.00 -19.37 -4.82
C THR A 182 0.18 -19.05 -3.34
N VAL A 183 -0.10 -17.81 -2.95
CA VAL A 183 -0.03 -17.35 -1.55
C VAL A 183 -1.42 -17.34 -0.91
N ALA A 184 -1.50 -17.94 0.27
CA ALA A 184 -2.63 -17.91 1.19
C ALA A 184 -2.27 -17.17 2.48
N ARG A 185 -3.27 -16.61 3.18
CA ARG A 185 -3.13 -15.87 4.43
C ARG A 185 -3.68 -16.71 5.60
N ILE A 186 -2.89 -16.87 6.67
CA ILE A 186 -3.24 -17.67 7.86
C ILE A 186 -3.06 -16.89 9.16
N ASP A 187 -3.71 -17.22 10.27
CA ASP A 187 -3.46 -16.52 11.55
C ASP A 187 -3.87 -15.03 11.52
N PHE A 188 -5.19 -14.81 11.45
CA PHE A 188 -5.83 -13.50 11.54
C PHE A 188 -6.07 -13.05 12.99
N GLY A 189 -5.23 -13.46 13.94
CA GLY A 189 -5.41 -13.15 15.37
C GLY A 189 -5.41 -11.66 15.70
N HIS A 190 -4.92 -10.80 14.79
CA HIS A 190 -4.91 -9.35 14.92
C HIS A 190 -6.02 -8.64 14.12
N ALA A 191 -6.85 -9.37 13.38
CA ALA A 191 -8.00 -8.80 12.68
C ALA A 191 -9.03 -8.22 13.66
N PHE A 192 -9.61 -7.07 13.30
CA PHE A 192 -10.58 -6.34 14.12
C PHE A 192 -10.10 -6.00 15.55
N ASN A 193 -8.78 -5.97 15.78
CA ASN A 193 -8.21 -5.91 17.13
C ASN A 193 -7.14 -4.82 17.28
N ASP A 194 -6.41 -4.86 18.40
CA ASP A 194 -5.32 -3.94 18.75
C ASP A 194 -4.47 -3.62 17.53
N LEU A 195 -4.30 -2.31 17.31
CA LEU A 195 -3.64 -1.60 16.20
C LEU A 195 -4.58 -0.69 15.40
N LEU A 196 -5.90 -0.80 15.57
CA LEU A 196 -6.86 0.18 15.05
C LEU A 196 -6.96 1.44 15.93
N HIS A 197 -6.94 1.31 17.26
CA HIS A 197 -6.96 2.48 18.16
C HIS A 197 -5.88 2.35 19.24
N ALA A 198 -4.75 3.01 19.01
CA ALA A 198 -3.75 3.20 20.05
C ALA A 198 -3.71 4.65 20.50
N PRO A 199 -3.73 4.94 21.81
CA PRO A 199 -3.51 6.28 22.30
C PRO A 199 -2.17 6.81 21.79
N ALA A 200 -2.13 8.03 21.25
CA ALA A 200 -0.90 8.70 20.80
C ALA A 200 0.21 8.72 21.87
N VAL A 201 -0.18 8.62 23.15
CA VAL A 201 0.72 8.55 24.32
C VAL A 201 1.60 7.29 24.32
N LEU A 202 1.20 6.24 23.61
CA LEU A 202 2.01 5.03 23.38
C LEU A 202 2.85 5.12 22.09
N GLY A 203 3.17 6.33 21.60
CA GLY A 203 4.23 6.55 20.62
C GLY A 203 4.02 6.02 19.19
N GLY A 204 2.94 5.29 18.91
CA GLY A 204 2.54 4.91 17.55
C GLY A 204 1.61 5.94 16.91
N GLY A 205 1.54 5.95 15.58
CA GLY A 205 0.55 6.76 14.86
C GLY A 205 -0.87 6.31 15.23
N VAL A 206 -1.74 7.28 15.53
CA VAL A 206 -3.19 7.03 15.67
C VAL A 206 -3.73 6.70 14.27
N LEU A 207 -4.55 5.63 14.15
CA LEU A 207 -5.22 5.30 12.90
C LEU A 207 -5.97 6.52 12.36
N ASN A 208 -5.76 6.82 11.08
CA ASN A 208 -6.65 7.70 10.34
C ASN A 208 -7.94 6.94 10.00
N ALA A 209 -8.90 6.94 10.93
CA ALA A 209 -10.20 6.27 10.79
C ALA A 209 -10.98 6.72 9.55
N ASN A 210 -10.71 7.92 9.01
CA ASN A 210 -11.34 8.43 7.80
C ASN A 210 -10.76 7.80 6.51
N ASN A 211 -9.55 7.22 6.56
CA ASN A 211 -8.88 6.59 5.43
C ASN A 211 -8.08 5.34 5.87
N PRO A 212 -8.76 4.29 6.36
CA PRO A 212 -8.12 3.17 7.03
C PRO A 212 -7.19 2.36 6.12
N ILE A 213 -7.51 2.20 4.83
CA ILE A 213 -6.64 1.47 3.88
C ILE A 213 -5.42 2.30 3.52
N LYS A 214 -5.59 3.60 3.29
CA LYS A 214 -4.44 4.49 3.07
C LYS A 214 -3.51 4.50 4.27
N ASP A 215 -4.08 4.56 5.46
CA ASP A 215 -3.33 4.51 6.70
C ASP A 215 -2.56 3.19 6.82
N PHE A 216 -3.21 2.05 6.60
CA PHE A 216 -2.56 0.74 6.56
C PHE A 216 -1.33 0.72 5.65
N ILE A 217 -1.47 1.29 4.44
CA ILE A 217 -0.42 1.34 3.43
C ILE A 217 0.67 2.35 3.77
N ASN A 218 0.35 3.54 4.26
CA ASN A 218 1.32 4.62 4.49
C ASN A 218 1.98 4.58 5.88
N ARG A 219 1.40 3.87 6.85
CA ARG A 219 1.83 3.88 8.25
C ARG A 219 3.22 3.25 8.40
N GLU A 220 4.19 4.08 8.78
CA GLU A 220 5.55 3.62 9.10
C GLU A 220 5.59 2.83 10.42
N LYS A 221 4.83 3.29 11.42
CA LYS A 221 4.84 2.72 12.76
C LYS A 221 3.44 2.50 13.30
N ILE A 222 3.25 1.33 13.87
CA ILE A 222 2.05 0.92 14.61
C ILE A 222 2.26 1.20 16.10
N ALA A 223 1.20 1.07 16.90
CA ALA A 223 1.26 1.20 18.35
C ALA A 223 2.37 0.35 18.98
N GLY A 224 3.19 0.91 19.88
CA GLY A 224 4.33 0.19 20.46
C GLY A 224 5.13 1.03 21.45
N ILE A 225 5.91 0.42 22.33
CA ILE A 225 6.52 1.11 23.48
C ILE A 225 7.44 2.27 23.04
N LYS A 226 7.31 3.44 23.70
CA LYS A 226 8.14 4.66 23.60
C LYS A 226 8.21 5.38 22.24
N LYS A 227 8.05 4.72 21.08
CA LYS A 227 8.08 5.35 19.73
C LYS A 227 7.29 4.58 18.64
N GLY A 228 6.44 3.62 19.02
CA GLY A 228 5.75 2.74 18.06
C GLY A 228 6.67 1.64 17.50
N ASP A 229 6.08 0.50 17.12
CA ASP A 229 6.78 -0.59 16.43
C ASP A 229 6.72 -0.37 14.92
N PRO A 230 7.75 -0.74 14.13
CA PRO A 230 7.68 -0.65 12.67
C PRO A 230 6.49 -1.45 12.12
N SER A 231 5.77 -0.88 11.15
CA SER A 231 4.75 -1.60 10.40
C SER A 231 5.37 -2.82 9.73
N LYS A 232 4.80 -4.00 9.96
CA LYS A 232 5.28 -5.26 9.36
C LYS A 232 5.25 -5.20 7.83
N LEU A 233 4.29 -4.47 7.26
CA LEU A 233 4.21 -4.23 5.81
C LEU A 233 5.50 -3.57 5.28
N TRP A 234 5.93 -2.45 5.86
CA TRP A 234 7.15 -1.73 5.42
C TRP A 234 8.45 -2.37 5.91
N ARG A 235 8.38 -3.13 7.00
CA ARG A 235 9.52 -3.90 7.51
C ARG A 235 9.89 -5.02 6.55
N ASP A 236 8.88 -5.78 6.13
CA ASP A 236 9.06 -7.07 5.43
C ASP A 236 8.83 -6.97 3.92
N TYR A 237 8.06 -5.99 3.40
CA TYR A 237 7.77 -5.85 1.96
C TYR A 237 8.06 -4.47 1.37
N PRO A 238 9.14 -3.76 1.75
CA PRO A 238 9.35 -2.38 1.33
C PRO A 238 9.50 -2.17 -0.19
N GLY A 239 9.81 -3.22 -0.96
CA GLY A 239 9.89 -3.14 -2.41
C GLY A 239 8.61 -3.53 -3.14
N PHE A 240 7.53 -3.83 -2.41
CA PHE A 240 6.28 -4.34 -2.99
C PHE A 240 5.06 -3.48 -2.66
N VAL A 241 5.10 -2.66 -1.60
CA VAL A 241 3.93 -1.90 -1.13
C VAL A 241 3.36 -0.97 -2.21
N PHE A 242 4.21 -0.20 -2.88
CA PHE A 242 3.82 0.69 -3.98
C PHE A 242 4.05 -0.03 -5.31
N SER A 243 3.10 -0.87 -5.72
CA SER A 243 3.19 -1.69 -6.93
C SER A 243 1.87 -1.82 -7.67
N PRO A 244 1.90 -2.15 -8.98
CA PRO A 244 0.70 -2.46 -9.75
C PRO A 244 -0.11 -3.62 -9.16
N GLU A 245 0.54 -4.62 -8.58
CA GLU A 245 -0.14 -5.78 -8.01
C GLU A 245 -0.95 -5.42 -6.76
N ILE A 246 -0.44 -4.56 -5.88
CA ILE A 246 -1.20 -4.05 -4.74
C ILE A 246 -2.36 -3.17 -5.21
N ALA A 247 -2.11 -2.27 -6.17
CA ALA A 247 -3.17 -1.44 -6.75
C ALA A 247 -4.28 -2.29 -7.40
N GLY A 248 -3.91 -3.34 -8.13
CA GLY A 248 -4.83 -4.31 -8.73
C GLY A 248 -5.60 -5.12 -7.69
N ALA A 249 -4.93 -5.64 -6.67
CA ALA A 249 -5.57 -6.37 -5.58
C ALA A 249 -6.57 -5.50 -4.80
N LEU A 250 -6.25 -4.24 -4.53
CA LEU A 250 -7.18 -3.27 -3.93
C LEU A 250 -8.41 -3.04 -4.82
N ASN A 251 -8.24 -2.97 -6.15
CA ASN A 251 -9.35 -2.87 -7.09
C ASN A 251 -10.24 -4.12 -7.02
N VAL A 252 -9.63 -5.30 -7.01
CA VAL A 252 -10.34 -6.58 -6.96
C VAL A 252 -11.15 -6.68 -5.67
N VAL A 253 -10.54 -6.50 -4.50
CA VAL A 253 -11.27 -6.58 -3.23
C VAL A 253 -12.29 -5.45 -3.08
N GLY A 254 -11.96 -4.27 -3.60
CA GLY A 254 -12.80 -3.09 -3.58
C GLY A 254 -14.12 -3.25 -4.35
N ASN A 255 -14.12 -4.07 -5.40
CA ASN A 255 -15.30 -4.33 -6.25
C ASN A 255 -16.16 -5.51 -5.76
N ILE A 256 -15.82 -6.15 -4.64
CA ILE A 256 -16.63 -7.24 -4.09
C ILE A 256 -17.96 -6.70 -3.54
N SER A 257 -19.06 -7.37 -3.87
CA SER A 257 -20.41 -6.95 -3.48
C SER A 257 -20.64 -7.04 -1.95
N ASP A 258 -21.54 -6.18 -1.45
CA ASP A 258 -21.99 -6.20 -0.05
C ASP A 258 -22.59 -7.56 0.35
N ASP A 259 -23.17 -8.31 -0.58
CA ASP A 259 -23.76 -9.62 -0.32
C ASP A 259 -22.71 -10.64 0.16
N LYS A 260 -21.48 -10.58 -0.35
CA LYS A 260 -20.38 -11.47 0.09
C LYS A 260 -19.91 -11.11 1.49
N ILE A 261 -19.84 -9.82 1.82
CA ILE A 261 -19.56 -9.36 3.20
C ILE A 261 -20.67 -9.88 4.12
N THR A 262 -21.93 -9.72 3.72
CA THR A 262 -23.11 -10.17 4.48
C THR A 262 -23.12 -11.69 4.67
N GLU A 263 -22.76 -12.47 3.64
CA GLU A 263 -22.59 -13.94 3.72
C GLU A 263 -21.58 -14.31 4.82
N GLY A 264 -20.40 -13.69 4.80
CA GLY A 264 -19.34 -13.92 5.79
C GLY A 264 -19.76 -13.55 7.21
N ILE A 265 -20.36 -12.36 7.39
CA ILE A 265 -20.86 -11.87 8.67
C ILE A 265 -21.95 -12.79 9.23
N THR A 266 -22.90 -13.21 8.39
CA THR A 266 -23.97 -14.13 8.77
C THR A 266 -23.42 -15.50 9.18
N GLY A 267 -22.43 -16.02 8.45
CA GLY A 267 -21.76 -17.27 8.77
C GLY A 267 -21.04 -17.22 10.13
N ALA A 268 -20.29 -16.15 10.37
CA ALA A 268 -19.61 -15.93 11.65
C ALA A 268 -20.62 -15.80 12.80
N LYS A 269 -21.66 -14.96 12.64
CA LYS A 269 -22.71 -14.80 13.66
C LYS A 269 -23.40 -16.12 14.02
N LYS A 270 -23.66 -16.98 13.02
CA LYS A 270 -24.23 -18.32 13.23
C LYS A 270 -23.32 -19.21 14.08
N GLU A 271 -22.01 -19.15 13.91
CA GLU A 271 -21.05 -19.87 14.77
C GLU A 271 -21.15 -19.44 16.23
N PHE A 272 -21.19 -18.13 16.49
CA PHE A 272 -21.26 -17.59 17.86
C PHE A 272 -22.60 -17.92 18.52
N ASN A 273 -23.72 -17.79 17.80
CA ASN A 273 -25.03 -18.17 18.33
C ASN A 273 -25.06 -19.67 18.70
N ALA A 274 -24.49 -20.54 17.86
CA ALA A 274 -24.39 -21.97 18.17
C ALA A 274 -23.51 -22.26 19.41
N LEU A 275 -22.44 -21.49 19.62
CA LEU A 275 -21.61 -21.57 20.82
C LEU A 275 -22.42 -21.17 22.06
N ILE A 276 -23.12 -20.04 22.03
CA ILE A 276 -23.96 -19.56 23.14
C ILE A 276 -25.06 -20.56 23.47
N THR A 277 -25.78 -21.08 22.47
CA THR A 277 -26.79 -22.14 22.69
C THR A 277 -26.18 -23.36 23.37
N SER A 278 -24.97 -23.77 22.97
CA SER A 278 -24.30 -24.92 23.58
C SER A 278 -23.89 -24.65 25.02
N MET A 279 -23.40 -23.44 25.33
CA MET A 279 -23.08 -23.03 26.70
C MET A 279 -24.33 -22.96 27.59
N LEU A 280 -25.45 -22.43 27.08
CA LEU A 280 -26.74 -22.42 27.79
C LEU A 280 -27.19 -23.83 28.15
N ASN A 281 -27.13 -24.76 27.18
CA ASN A 281 -27.49 -26.17 27.40
C ASN A 281 -26.57 -26.88 28.41
N ASN A 282 -25.36 -26.36 28.66
CA ASN A 282 -24.40 -26.89 29.64
C ASN A 282 -24.32 -26.04 30.92
N SER A 283 -25.24 -25.09 31.12
CA SER A 283 -25.27 -24.17 32.27
C SER A 283 -23.98 -23.35 32.47
N ASP A 284 -23.23 -23.09 31.40
CA ASP A 284 -21.94 -22.40 31.41
C ASP A 284 -22.12 -20.87 31.36
N LYS A 285 -22.60 -20.30 32.46
CA LYS A 285 -22.84 -18.85 32.58
C LYS A 285 -21.55 -18.03 32.46
N LYS A 286 -20.41 -18.56 32.94
CA LYS A 286 -19.12 -17.87 32.89
C LYS A 286 -18.59 -17.79 31.46
N GLY A 287 -18.71 -18.87 30.68
CA GLY A 287 -18.36 -18.91 29.27
C GLY A 287 -19.15 -17.88 28.45
N ILE A 288 -20.46 -17.77 28.70
CA ILE A 288 -21.31 -16.77 28.02
C ILE A 288 -20.85 -15.33 28.30
N ILE A 289 -20.57 -15.00 29.57
CA ILE A 289 -20.05 -13.69 29.95
C ILE A 289 -18.69 -13.42 29.27
N HIS A 290 -17.83 -14.44 29.21
CA HIS A 290 -16.53 -14.33 28.57
C HIS A 290 -16.64 -14.08 27.06
N VAL A 291 -17.56 -14.79 26.37
CA VAL A 291 -17.86 -14.55 24.95
C VAL A 291 -18.31 -13.12 24.73
N ARG A 292 -19.27 -12.67 25.53
CA ARG A 292 -19.81 -11.31 25.48
C ARG A 292 -18.74 -10.24 25.66
N ASN A 293 -17.90 -10.37 26.70
CA ASN A 293 -16.84 -9.40 26.99
C ASN A 293 -15.79 -9.37 25.87
N SER A 294 -15.50 -10.51 25.26
CA SER A 294 -14.52 -10.60 24.16
C SER A 294 -15.05 -9.98 22.87
N LEU A 295 -16.32 -10.21 22.52
CA LEU A 295 -16.98 -9.55 21.38
C LEU A 295 -17.13 -8.04 21.60
N ALA A 296 -17.46 -7.61 22.82
CA ALA A 296 -17.53 -6.20 23.18
C ALA A 296 -16.16 -5.50 23.03
N ALA A 297 -15.07 -6.18 23.35
CA ALA A 297 -13.73 -5.66 23.14
C ALA A 297 -13.41 -5.46 21.65
N ILE A 298 -13.78 -6.42 20.79
CA ILE A 298 -13.66 -6.29 19.33
C ILE A 298 -14.49 -5.10 18.83
N ALA A 299 -15.77 -4.99 19.21
CA ALA A 299 -16.63 -3.89 18.77
C ALA A 299 -16.10 -2.52 19.19
N LYS A 300 -15.56 -2.40 20.40
CA LYS A 300 -14.90 -1.17 20.86
C LYS A 300 -13.67 -0.83 20.00
N ASN A 301 -12.91 -1.83 19.57
CA ASN A 301 -11.69 -1.66 18.78
C ASN A 301 -11.94 -1.28 17.30
N ILE A 302 -13.17 -1.36 16.80
CA ILE A 302 -13.49 -0.97 15.42
C ILE A 302 -14.31 0.32 15.31
N SER A 303 -14.96 0.74 16.40
CA SER A 303 -15.89 1.88 16.35
C SER A 303 -15.68 2.91 17.46
N ASP A 304 -14.63 2.77 18.29
CA ASP A 304 -14.30 3.63 19.43
C ASP A 304 -15.43 3.87 20.45
N THR A 305 -16.53 3.13 20.36
CA THR A 305 -17.74 3.33 21.14
C THR A 305 -18.04 2.04 21.91
N PRO A 306 -18.32 2.08 23.22
CA PRO A 306 -18.74 0.87 23.95
C PRO A 306 -20.10 0.36 23.45
N LEU A 307 -20.40 -0.91 23.70
CA LEU A 307 -21.74 -1.45 23.55
C LEU A 307 -22.64 -0.99 24.70
N ASP A 308 -23.95 -0.91 24.46
CA ASP A 308 -24.92 -0.67 25.52
C ASP A 308 -24.98 -1.88 26.46
N ASN A 309 -24.70 -1.64 27.75
CA ASN A 309 -24.69 -2.68 28.77
C ASN A 309 -26.10 -3.15 29.19
N LYS A 310 -27.16 -2.45 28.76
CA LYS A 310 -28.56 -2.79 29.04
C LYS A 310 -29.18 -3.79 28.06
N GLN A 311 -28.54 -4.02 26.91
CA GLN A 311 -29.04 -4.94 25.90
C GLN A 311 -28.97 -6.40 26.34
N THR A 312 -29.83 -7.24 25.73
CA THR A 312 -29.73 -8.70 25.83
C THR A 312 -28.44 -9.19 25.16
N ILE A 313 -28.02 -10.42 25.46
CA ILE A 313 -26.85 -11.03 24.80
C ILE A 313 -27.04 -11.06 23.28
N ASP A 314 -28.22 -11.45 22.81
CA ASP A 314 -28.53 -11.50 21.39
C ASP A 314 -28.46 -10.11 20.75
N GLY A 315 -29.01 -9.08 21.42
CA GLY A 315 -28.91 -7.70 20.97
C GLY A 315 -27.47 -7.20 20.86
N GLN A 316 -26.63 -7.55 21.83
CA GLN A 316 -25.21 -7.20 21.80
C GLN A 316 -24.44 -7.93 20.69
N ILE A 317 -24.74 -9.20 20.45
CA ILE A 317 -24.15 -9.97 19.34
C ILE A 317 -24.55 -9.32 18.00
N ASP A 318 -25.83 -8.98 17.84
CA ASP A 318 -26.35 -8.32 16.64
C ASP A 318 -25.64 -6.99 16.38
N GLU A 319 -25.49 -6.17 17.42
CA GLU A 319 -24.78 -4.89 17.32
C GLU A 319 -23.30 -5.07 16.98
N VAL A 320 -22.60 -6.04 17.60
CA VAL A 320 -21.19 -6.33 17.29
C VAL A 320 -21.03 -6.67 15.81
N PHE A 321 -21.83 -7.61 15.29
CA PHE A 321 -21.72 -8.04 13.90
C PHE A 321 -22.13 -6.96 12.91
N SER A 322 -23.11 -6.11 13.25
CA SER A 322 -23.45 -4.93 12.46
C SER A 322 -22.27 -3.95 12.39
N ARG A 323 -21.59 -3.67 13.50
CA ARG A 323 -20.41 -2.78 13.51
C ARG A 323 -19.26 -3.37 12.69
N ILE A 324 -19.00 -4.67 12.79
CA ILE A 324 -17.96 -5.35 11.98
C ILE A 324 -18.31 -5.26 10.49
N GLN A 325 -19.58 -5.48 10.12
CA GLN A 325 -20.03 -5.33 8.74
C GLN A 325 -19.78 -3.92 8.21
N SER A 326 -20.17 -2.88 8.95
CA SER A 326 -19.93 -1.48 8.56
C SER A 326 -18.44 -1.16 8.44
N PHE A 327 -17.60 -1.71 9.33
CA PHE A 327 -16.15 -1.58 9.25
C PHE A 327 -15.58 -2.17 7.95
N VAL A 328 -15.97 -3.40 7.61
CA VAL A 328 -15.50 -4.08 6.39
C VAL A 328 -15.98 -3.36 5.12
N ILE A 329 -17.24 -2.90 5.09
CA ILE A 329 -17.81 -2.09 4.00
C ILE A 329 -17.01 -0.81 3.80
N THR A 330 -16.77 -0.06 4.89
CA THR A 330 -16.00 1.19 4.85
C THR A 330 -14.58 0.96 4.31
N ASN A 331 -13.92 -0.12 4.77
CA ASN A 331 -12.58 -0.46 4.33
C ASN A 331 -12.55 -0.87 2.85
N ARG A 332 -13.54 -1.63 2.37
CA ARG A 332 -13.66 -1.97 0.96
C ARG A 332 -13.84 -0.73 0.09
N ASP A 333 -14.74 0.17 0.46
CA ASP A 333 -14.97 1.40 -0.29
C ASP A 333 -13.72 2.29 -0.33
N ASN A 334 -12.97 2.31 0.78
CA ASN A 334 -11.67 2.98 0.83
C ASN A 334 -10.65 2.30 -0.08
N ALA A 335 -10.63 0.96 -0.18
CA ALA A 335 -9.72 0.22 -1.05
C ALA A 335 -9.87 0.61 -2.53
N LEU A 336 -11.10 0.83 -3.03
CA LEU A 336 -11.31 1.34 -4.40
C LEU A 336 -10.67 2.72 -4.62
N LYS A 337 -10.91 3.65 -3.68
CA LYS A 337 -10.34 5.00 -3.76
C LYS A 337 -8.81 4.96 -3.76
N ILE A 338 -8.23 4.10 -2.93
CA ILE A 338 -6.78 3.96 -2.82
C ILE A 338 -6.19 3.20 -4.01
N SER A 339 -6.89 2.22 -4.58
CA SER A 339 -6.51 1.61 -5.84
C SER A 339 -6.39 2.66 -6.95
N ASN A 340 -7.41 3.51 -7.12
CA ASN A 340 -7.36 4.58 -8.12
C ASN A 340 -6.19 5.54 -7.88
N LEU A 341 -6.00 5.99 -6.62
CA LEU A 341 -4.87 6.84 -6.26
C LEU A 341 -3.52 6.20 -6.62
N MET A 342 -3.33 4.92 -6.29
CA MET A 342 -2.11 4.18 -6.64
C MET A 342 -1.92 4.05 -8.14
N LYS A 343 -2.96 3.69 -8.90
CA LYS A 343 -2.89 3.56 -10.36
C LYS A 343 -2.52 4.88 -11.02
N THR A 344 -3.17 5.99 -10.64
CA THR A 344 -2.82 7.32 -11.13
C THR A 344 -1.37 7.68 -10.78
N GLN A 345 -0.96 7.41 -9.54
CA GLN A 345 0.40 7.67 -9.09
C GLN A 345 1.45 6.87 -9.87
N LEU A 346 1.20 5.57 -10.10
CA LEU A 346 2.07 4.70 -10.90
C LEU A 346 2.17 5.17 -12.35
N TYR A 347 1.05 5.55 -12.96
CA TYR A 347 1.02 6.03 -14.34
C TYR A 347 1.78 7.36 -14.50
N ILE A 348 1.64 8.29 -13.54
CA ILE A 348 2.44 9.53 -13.53
C ILE A 348 3.93 9.20 -13.45
N ASN A 349 4.32 8.26 -12.58
CA ASN A 349 5.72 7.87 -12.44
C ASN A 349 6.28 7.25 -13.72
N GLU A 350 5.50 6.42 -14.41
CA GLU A 350 5.86 5.83 -15.70
C GLU A 350 6.09 6.91 -16.77
N LEU A 351 5.13 7.82 -16.94
CA LEU A 351 5.24 8.90 -17.93
C LEU A 351 6.40 9.85 -17.63
N ALA A 352 6.58 10.22 -16.35
CA ALA A 352 7.69 11.07 -15.92
C ALA A 352 9.04 10.38 -16.17
N ALA A 353 9.17 9.08 -15.86
CA ALA A 353 10.37 8.30 -16.13
C ALA A 353 10.66 8.16 -17.65
N ALA A 354 9.62 8.13 -18.48
CA ALA A 354 9.73 8.17 -19.93
C ALA A 354 10.09 9.57 -20.49
N GLY A 355 10.23 10.58 -19.63
CA GLY A 355 10.69 11.91 -19.99
C GLY A 355 9.58 12.85 -20.49
N TYR A 356 8.31 12.49 -20.32
CA TYR A 356 7.17 13.35 -20.67
C TYR A 356 7.23 14.65 -19.87
N ASP A 357 6.84 15.75 -20.49
CA ASP A 357 6.65 17.03 -19.81
C ASP A 357 5.32 17.07 -19.03
N ILE A 358 5.12 18.15 -18.26
CA ILE A 358 3.97 18.28 -17.37
C ILE A 358 2.64 18.33 -18.13
N ASN A 359 2.60 19.04 -19.27
CA ASN A 359 1.37 19.16 -20.07
C ASN A 359 1.06 17.83 -20.75
N GLU A 360 2.07 17.14 -21.27
CA GLU A 360 1.90 15.81 -21.85
C GLU A 360 1.37 14.80 -20.82
N ILE A 361 1.82 14.88 -19.57
CA ILE A 361 1.30 14.04 -18.48
C ILE A 361 -0.17 14.38 -18.19
N PHE A 362 -0.54 15.65 -18.11
CA PHE A 362 -1.95 16.04 -17.94
C PHE A 362 -2.84 15.58 -19.08
N ASP A 363 -2.37 15.73 -20.32
CA ASP A 363 -3.08 15.27 -21.51
C ASP A 363 -3.26 13.75 -21.49
N ALA A 364 -2.22 12.99 -21.14
CA ALA A 364 -2.29 11.54 -21.02
C ALA A 364 -3.24 11.09 -19.92
N LEU A 365 -3.27 11.78 -18.77
CA LEU A 365 -4.23 11.52 -17.69
C LEU A 365 -5.67 11.81 -18.14
N SER A 366 -5.90 12.91 -18.86
CA SER A 366 -7.25 13.29 -19.33
C SER A 366 -7.84 12.29 -20.34
N LYS A 367 -6.97 11.61 -21.10
CA LYS A 367 -7.34 10.61 -22.11
C LYS A 367 -7.50 9.20 -21.52
N ASN A 368 -6.99 8.95 -20.31
CA ASN A 368 -7.06 7.65 -19.67
C ASN A 368 -8.42 7.46 -18.95
N GLN A 369 -9.33 6.73 -19.61
CA GLN A 369 -10.68 6.49 -19.11
C GLN A 369 -10.74 5.55 -17.89
N ASP A 370 -9.66 4.80 -17.62
CA ASP A 370 -9.58 3.86 -16.49
C ASP A 370 -9.20 4.57 -15.17
N LEU A 371 -8.79 5.83 -15.23
CA LEU A 371 -8.38 6.62 -14.08
C LEU A 371 -9.46 7.64 -13.70
N GLN A 372 -9.88 7.62 -12.45
CA GLN A 372 -10.76 8.65 -11.90
C GLN A 372 -9.96 9.92 -11.57
N PRO A 373 -10.50 11.12 -11.85
CA PRO A 373 -9.86 12.38 -11.51
C PRO A 373 -9.54 12.50 -10.02
N ILE A 374 -8.38 13.08 -9.70
CA ILE A 374 -8.00 13.45 -8.34
C ILE A 374 -8.26 14.95 -8.17
N HIS A 375 -9.11 15.30 -7.20
CA HIS A 375 -9.45 16.68 -6.92
C HIS A 375 -8.87 17.14 -5.57
N GLY A 376 -8.29 18.35 -5.58
CA GLY A 376 -7.76 18.99 -4.39
C GLY A 376 -6.50 18.33 -3.83
N LYS A 377 -6.09 18.77 -2.63
CA LYS A 377 -4.91 18.25 -1.95
C LYS A 377 -5.20 16.88 -1.34
N VAL A 378 -4.34 15.91 -1.63
CA VAL A 378 -4.39 14.57 -1.06
C VAL A 378 -3.08 14.22 -0.38
N GLU A 379 -3.12 13.21 0.48
CA GLU A 379 -1.92 12.50 0.90
C GLU A 379 -1.76 11.30 -0.03
N TRP A 380 -0.67 11.29 -0.78
CA TRP A 380 -0.32 10.28 -1.78
C TRP A 380 0.17 8.99 -1.13
N ILE A 381 0.30 7.93 -1.92
CA ILE A 381 0.83 6.67 -1.41
C ILE A 381 2.35 6.78 -1.30
N ARG A 382 2.85 6.31 -0.16
CA ARG A 382 4.26 6.27 0.13
C ARG A 382 4.96 5.32 -0.85
N GLU A 383 6.03 5.79 -1.48
CA GLU A 383 6.75 5.02 -2.51
C GLU A 383 7.90 4.19 -1.95
N ASN A 384 8.51 4.62 -0.84
CA ASN A 384 9.61 3.91 -0.21
C ASN A 384 9.61 4.04 1.32
N LYS A 385 10.28 3.11 2.00
CA LYS A 385 10.33 3.02 3.47
C LYS A 385 11.09 4.16 4.18
N HIS A 386 11.74 5.06 3.45
CA HIS A 386 12.60 6.12 3.99
C HIS A 386 11.98 7.52 3.89
N GLU A 387 11.03 7.70 2.99
CA GLU A 387 10.37 8.98 2.76
C GLU A 387 8.93 8.95 3.29
N PRO A 388 8.41 10.05 3.85
CA PRO A 388 6.99 10.17 4.18
C PRO A 388 6.14 10.25 2.91
N PRO A 389 4.84 9.91 2.97
CA PRO A 389 3.93 10.15 1.85
C PRO A 389 3.86 11.64 1.51
N PHE A 390 3.85 11.96 0.21
CA PHE A 390 3.72 13.33 -0.27
C PHE A 390 2.32 13.89 0.03
N LYS A 391 2.24 15.19 0.35
CA LYS A 391 0.98 15.91 0.62
C LYS A 391 0.86 17.13 -0.27
N GLY A 392 0.00 17.03 -1.28
CA GLY A 392 -0.21 18.04 -2.30
C GLY A 392 -1.32 17.63 -3.27
N ASP A 393 -1.64 18.50 -4.21
CA ASP A 393 -2.56 18.19 -5.30
C ASP A 393 -1.84 17.44 -6.45
N LEU A 394 -2.60 17.16 -7.52
CA LEU A 394 -2.13 16.46 -8.72
C LEU A 394 -1.00 17.20 -9.43
N GLU A 395 -1.12 18.52 -9.61
CA GLU A 395 -0.12 19.34 -10.30
C GLU A 395 1.20 19.34 -9.53
N GLN A 396 1.14 19.55 -8.22
CA GLN A 396 2.32 19.53 -7.36
C GLN A 396 3.03 18.17 -7.37
N TYR A 397 2.28 17.07 -7.46
CA TYR A 397 2.85 15.73 -7.57
C TYR A 397 3.56 15.52 -8.93
N ILE A 398 2.92 15.91 -10.04
CA ILE A 398 3.50 15.82 -11.38
C ILE A 398 4.78 16.67 -11.49
N ILE A 399 4.74 17.92 -11.00
CA ILE A 399 5.93 18.80 -10.94
C ILE A 399 7.07 18.10 -10.21
N ARG A 400 6.80 17.53 -9.03
CA ARG A 400 7.82 16.81 -8.26
C ARG A 400 8.43 15.67 -9.06
N LYS A 401 7.62 14.85 -9.73
CA LYS A 401 8.11 13.73 -10.55
C LYS A 401 8.90 14.16 -11.77
N ARG A 402 8.52 15.29 -12.38
CA ARG A 402 9.33 15.89 -13.44
C ARG A 402 10.71 16.32 -12.91
N ILE A 403 10.76 16.95 -11.73
CA ILE A 403 12.05 17.34 -11.13
C ILE A 403 12.88 16.12 -10.76
N ASP A 404 12.28 15.06 -10.20
CA ASP A 404 12.98 13.80 -9.91
C ASP A 404 13.65 13.25 -11.19
N TYR A 405 12.92 13.16 -12.30
CA TYR A 405 13.45 12.75 -13.61
C TYR A 405 14.62 13.63 -14.08
N LEU A 406 14.46 14.96 -14.02
CA LEU A 406 15.51 15.89 -14.45
C LEU A 406 16.77 15.74 -13.60
N VAL A 407 16.63 15.55 -12.29
CA VAL A 407 17.76 15.34 -11.37
C VAL A 407 18.49 14.04 -11.65
N GLU A 408 17.79 12.98 -12.06
CA GLU A 408 18.41 11.70 -12.41
C GLU A 408 19.17 11.76 -13.75
N ASN A 409 18.63 12.47 -14.74
CA ASN A 409 19.17 12.49 -16.10
C ASN A 409 20.16 13.63 -16.37
N ASP A 410 19.95 14.80 -15.74
CA ASP A 410 20.85 15.94 -15.81
C ASP A 410 21.04 16.60 -14.43
N PRO A 411 21.73 15.91 -13.49
CA PRO A 411 21.94 16.42 -12.13
C PRO A 411 22.76 17.72 -12.09
N ASN A 412 23.46 18.05 -13.18
CA ASN A 412 24.40 19.16 -13.20
C ASN A 412 23.87 20.43 -13.85
N ASP A 413 22.80 20.33 -14.63
CA ASP A 413 22.09 21.46 -15.20
C ASP A 413 21.72 22.51 -14.13
N PRO A 414 22.13 23.78 -14.31
CA PRO A 414 21.85 24.84 -13.36
C PRO A 414 20.35 25.09 -13.11
N VAL A 415 19.49 24.87 -14.11
CA VAL A 415 18.03 25.02 -13.96
C VAL A 415 17.47 23.91 -13.09
N THR A 416 17.88 22.67 -13.34
CA THR A 416 17.53 21.48 -12.55
C THR A 416 17.96 21.62 -11.10
N LYS A 417 19.19 22.09 -10.84
CA LYS A 417 19.68 22.40 -9.49
C LYS A 417 18.81 23.46 -8.80
N ALA A 418 18.44 24.52 -9.52
CA ALA A 418 17.59 25.57 -8.97
C ALA A 418 16.19 25.04 -8.63
N SER A 419 15.57 24.27 -9.53
CA SER A 419 14.27 23.62 -9.30
C SER A 419 14.29 22.74 -8.04
N LYS A 420 15.30 21.87 -7.91
CA LYS A 420 15.47 21.00 -6.75
C LYS A 420 15.62 21.80 -5.45
N ASN A 421 16.47 22.83 -5.45
CA ASN A 421 16.68 23.67 -4.27
C ASN A 421 15.42 24.40 -3.81
N ILE A 422 14.59 24.89 -4.76
CA ILE A 422 13.31 25.53 -4.45
C ILE A 422 12.34 24.49 -3.85
N LEU A 423 12.24 23.30 -4.45
CA LEU A 423 11.38 22.23 -3.96
C LEU A 423 11.78 21.77 -2.55
N ASP A 424 13.08 21.58 -2.31
CA ASP A 424 13.64 21.27 -0.99
C ASP A 424 13.32 22.37 0.03
N PHE A 425 13.37 23.64 -0.37
CA PHE A 425 12.99 24.75 0.48
C PHE A 425 11.51 24.70 0.87
N ILE A 426 10.61 24.47 -0.08
CA ILE A 426 9.15 24.34 0.17
C ILE A 426 8.90 23.24 1.20
N ASN A 427 9.46 22.04 0.96
CA ASN A 427 9.28 20.87 1.84
C ASN A 427 9.84 21.13 3.25
N ASN A 428 11.09 21.61 3.35
CA ASN A 428 11.73 21.91 4.63
C ASN A 428 11.05 23.04 5.40
N TYR A 429 10.44 24.02 4.71
CA TYR A 429 9.67 25.06 5.38
C TYR A 429 8.38 24.51 5.98
N LYS A 430 7.62 23.74 5.20
CA LYS A 430 6.38 23.08 5.63
C LYS A 430 6.62 22.19 6.84
N ASP A 431 7.63 21.32 6.79
CA ASP A 431 7.96 20.43 7.90
C ASP A 431 8.34 21.20 9.17
N ARG A 432 9.16 22.26 9.05
CA ARG A 432 9.55 23.08 10.21
C ARG A 432 8.36 23.76 10.88
N VAL A 433 7.37 24.22 10.11
CA VAL A 433 6.17 24.86 10.69
C VAL A 433 5.27 23.82 11.36
N LEU A 434 5.05 22.67 10.72
CA LEU A 434 4.21 21.59 11.26
C LEU A 434 4.79 20.97 12.55
N HIS A 435 6.11 20.95 12.71
CA HIS A 435 6.78 20.42 13.91
C HIS A 435 6.96 21.44 15.05
N GLN A 436 6.47 22.68 14.92
CA GLN A 436 6.47 23.63 16.03
C GLN A 436 5.48 23.21 17.11
N LYS A 437 5.94 23.14 18.37
CA LYS A 437 5.15 22.71 19.55
C LYS A 437 3.84 23.49 19.75
N ARG A 438 3.74 24.70 19.19
CA ARG A 438 2.49 25.43 19.01
C ARG A 438 2.37 25.71 17.53
N ILE A 439 1.35 25.16 16.87
CA ILE A 439 1.01 25.52 15.49
C ILE A 439 0.78 27.02 15.47
N ASN A 440 1.69 27.75 14.83
CA ASN A 440 1.62 29.19 14.70
C ASN A 440 0.74 29.48 13.47
N THR A 441 -0.44 30.07 13.66
CA THR A 441 -1.36 30.46 12.57
C THR A 441 -0.65 31.32 11.52
N VAL A 442 0.28 32.18 11.93
CA VAL A 442 1.10 32.98 10.98
C VAL A 442 2.00 32.09 10.14
N GLY A 443 2.58 31.04 10.73
CA GLY A 443 3.38 30.05 10.01
C GLY A 443 2.55 29.24 9.03
N MET A 444 1.33 28.83 9.41
CA MET A 444 0.40 28.12 8.54
C MET A 444 -0.02 28.98 7.35
N ASN A 445 -0.39 30.25 7.58
CA ASN A 445 -0.73 31.16 6.50
C ASN A 445 0.49 31.39 5.57
N LYS A 446 1.71 31.47 6.11
CA LYS A 446 2.93 31.55 5.30
C LYS A 446 3.17 30.30 4.46
N ILE A 447 2.79 29.10 4.92
CA ILE A 447 2.89 27.89 4.10
C ILE A 447 2.07 28.06 2.81
N GLU A 448 0.86 28.60 2.87
CA GLU A 448 0.01 28.78 1.68
C GLU A 448 0.70 29.62 0.59
N HIS A 449 1.37 30.71 0.97
CA HIS A 449 2.15 31.52 0.01
C HIS A 449 3.44 30.83 -0.44
N ILE A 450 4.12 30.09 0.45
CA ILE A 450 5.33 29.36 0.08
C ILE A 450 5.00 28.20 -0.86
N GLU A 451 3.85 27.56 -0.72
CA GLU A 451 3.38 26.53 -1.67
C GLU A 451 3.11 27.13 -3.07
N ASN A 452 2.85 28.43 -3.21
CA ASN A 452 2.77 29.05 -4.54
C ASN A 452 4.10 28.96 -5.31
N LEU A 453 5.25 28.71 -4.66
CA LEU A 453 6.52 28.49 -5.35
C LEU A 453 6.53 27.24 -6.24
N TYR A 454 5.55 26.32 -6.12
CA TYR A 454 5.38 25.26 -7.11
C TYR A 454 5.20 25.81 -8.53
N SER A 455 4.53 26.96 -8.68
CA SER A 455 4.42 27.62 -10.00
C SER A 455 5.76 28.15 -10.51
N THR A 456 6.67 28.57 -9.63
CA THR A 456 8.06 28.90 -10.01
C THR A 456 8.80 27.67 -10.51
N VAL A 457 8.65 26.53 -9.81
CA VAL A 457 9.25 25.25 -10.21
C VAL A 457 8.67 24.75 -11.54
N LEU A 458 7.36 24.93 -11.76
CA LEU A 458 6.70 24.63 -13.03
C LEU A 458 7.36 25.37 -14.20
N HIS A 459 7.53 26.68 -14.10
CA HIS A 459 8.23 27.46 -15.12
C HIS A 459 9.66 26.94 -15.37
N LEU A 460 10.41 26.66 -14.29
CA LEU A 460 11.78 26.12 -14.44
C LEU A 460 11.82 24.72 -15.06
N SER A 461 10.85 23.86 -14.76
CA SER A 461 10.77 22.52 -15.36
C SER A 461 10.54 22.57 -16.88
N ASN A 462 10.03 23.69 -17.37
CA ASN A 462 9.87 24.02 -18.80
C ASN A 462 10.98 24.93 -19.33
N SER A 463 12.08 25.09 -18.57
CA SER A 463 13.21 25.98 -18.90
C SER A 463 12.83 27.47 -19.07
N ASP A 464 11.67 27.89 -18.55
CA ASP A 464 11.21 29.28 -18.56
C ASP A 464 11.72 30.03 -17.31
N ILE A 465 12.97 30.48 -17.39
CA ILE A 465 13.62 31.21 -16.29
C ILE A 465 12.97 32.57 -16.05
N SER A 466 12.46 33.20 -17.12
CA SER A 466 11.83 34.52 -17.05
C SER A 466 10.50 34.45 -16.30
N GLY A 467 9.63 33.49 -16.64
CA GLY A 467 8.39 33.25 -15.92
C GLY A 467 8.62 32.84 -14.47
N ALA A 468 9.64 32.00 -14.22
CA ALA A 468 10.03 31.62 -12.86
C ALA A 468 10.45 32.85 -12.01
N LEU A 469 11.22 33.76 -12.59
CA LEU A 469 11.67 34.99 -11.94
C LEU A 469 10.51 35.95 -11.66
N GLU A 470 9.61 36.13 -12.61
CA GLU A 470 8.39 36.93 -12.45
C GLU A 470 7.54 36.39 -11.31
N LYS A 471 7.27 35.08 -11.31
CA LYS A 471 6.44 34.45 -10.30
C LYS A 471 7.06 34.50 -8.90
N THR A 472 8.38 34.33 -8.79
CA THR A 472 9.10 34.50 -7.53
C THR A 472 8.93 35.92 -6.97
N ARG A 473 9.00 36.94 -7.84
CA ARG A 473 8.82 38.35 -7.43
C ARG A 473 7.41 38.65 -6.97
N GLU A 474 6.40 38.07 -7.65
CA GLU A 474 5.00 38.15 -7.24
C GLU A 474 4.80 37.58 -5.83
N ILE A 475 5.23 36.33 -5.59
CA ILE A 475 5.12 35.67 -4.28
C ILE A 475 5.85 36.45 -3.20
N LYS A 476 7.05 36.97 -3.51
CA LYS A 476 7.80 37.82 -2.58
C LYS A 476 7.03 39.08 -2.19
N LYS A 477 6.38 39.74 -3.16
CA LYS A 477 5.57 40.93 -2.93
C LYS A 477 4.34 40.62 -2.07
N GLU A 478 3.64 39.52 -2.35
CA GLU A 478 2.50 39.06 -1.53
C GLU A 478 2.92 38.81 -0.07
N LEU A 479 4.03 38.06 0.12
CA LEU A 479 4.54 37.72 1.44
C LEU A 479 4.95 38.98 2.21
N GLN A 480 5.56 39.96 1.52
CA GLN A 480 5.88 41.26 2.10
C GLN A 480 4.64 42.07 2.50
N GLN A 481 3.62 42.11 1.64
CA GLN A 481 2.39 42.85 1.90
C GLN A 481 1.64 42.28 3.12
N GLN A 482 1.59 40.95 3.23
CA GLN A 482 0.79 40.28 4.25
C GLN A 482 1.51 40.12 5.60
N PHE A 483 2.84 39.99 5.59
CA PHE A 483 3.59 39.65 6.80
C PHE A 483 4.74 40.63 7.13
N GLY A 484 5.01 41.60 6.26
CA GLY A 484 6.17 42.48 6.37
C GLY A 484 7.51 41.77 6.11
N GLU A 485 8.59 42.55 6.04
CA GLU A 485 9.94 41.99 5.85
C GLU A 485 10.53 41.40 7.14
N ASN A 486 10.03 41.83 8.32
CA ASN A 486 10.58 41.51 9.63
C ASN A 486 9.59 40.72 10.50
N ASN A 487 10.05 39.62 11.09
CA ASN A 487 9.41 38.98 12.25
C ASN A 487 9.91 39.66 13.55
N ALA A 488 9.30 39.36 14.71
CA ALA A 488 9.62 39.96 16.01
C ALA A 488 11.11 39.87 16.47
N ILE A 489 11.97 39.13 15.74
CA ILE A 489 13.41 38.98 15.97
C ILE A 489 14.17 38.95 14.62
N GLY A 490 13.97 39.95 13.76
CA GLY A 490 14.72 40.11 12.49
C GLY A 490 13.98 39.67 11.21
N ARG A 491 14.65 39.72 10.06
CA ARG A 491 14.05 39.43 8.74
C ARG A 491 13.43 38.02 8.67
N SER A 492 12.31 37.90 7.97
CA SER A 492 11.61 36.62 7.85
C SER A 492 12.47 35.61 7.06
N LYS A 493 12.77 34.44 7.63
CA LYS A 493 13.55 33.38 6.94
C LYS A 493 12.94 32.98 5.58
N SER A 494 11.61 33.04 5.46
CA SER A 494 10.91 32.81 4.19
C SER A 494 11.18 33.91 3.16
N PHE A 495 11.24 35.16 3.60
CA PHE A 495 11.53 36.31 2.75
C PHE A 495 13.00 36.32 2.31
N GLU A 496 13.94 35.99 3.20
CA GLU A 496 15.36 35.83 2.87
C GLU A 496 15.59 34.72 1.83
N ALA A 497 14.90 33.60 1.97
CA ALA A 497 14.96 32.52 0.99
C ALA A 497 14.45 32.99 -0.39
N LEU A 498 13.35 33.75 -0.45
CA LEU A 498 12.85 34.31 -1.71
C LEU A 498 13.84 35.28 -2.38
N ILE A 499 14.58 36.09 -1.59
CA ILE A 499 15.66 36.93 -2.12
C ILE A 499 16.79 36.07 -2.73
N GLN A 500 17.16 34.98 -2.07
CA GLN A 500 18.19 34.06 -2.57
C GLN A 500 17.74 33.32 -3.83
N ILE A 501 16.48 32.88 -3.88
CA ILE A 501 15.87 32.26 -5.07
C ILE A 501 15.88 33.26 -6.23
N GLU A 502 15.34 34.47 -6.03
CA GLU A 502 15.31 35.52 -7.06
C GLU A 502 16.72 35.85 -7.59
N SER A 503 17.71 35.99 -6.70
CA SER A 503 19.11 36.23 -7.08
C SER A 503 19.69 35.09 -7.91
N THR A 504 19.37 33.84 -7.56
CA THR A 504 19.79 32.67 -8.33
C THR A 504 19.15 32.65 -9.71
N LEU A 505 17.84 32.88 -9.80
CA LEU A 505 17.12 32.96 -11.07
C LEU A 505 17.61 34.11 -11.96
N SER A 506 17.93 35.27 -11.37
CA SER A 506 18.49 36.41 -12.09
C SER A 506 19.85 36.09 -12.70
N ARG A 507 20.73 35.38 -11.96
CA ARG A 507 22.03 34.91 -12.49
C ARG A 507 21.85 33.91 -13.63
N LEU A 508 20.91 32.98 -13.49
CA LEU A 508 20.61 32.01 -14.56
C LEU A 508 20.09 32.71 -15.82
N SER A 509 19.20 33.69 -15.67
CA SER A 509 18.69 34.49 -16.78
C SER A 509 19.80 35.26 -17.49
N GLN A 510 20.73 35.89 -16.74
CA GLN A 510 21.90 36.59 -17.29
C GLN A 510 22.87 35.66 -18.03
N ASN A 511 23.11 34.46 -17.50
CA ASN A 511 23.99 33.47 -18.12
C ASN A 511 23.39 32.91 -19.42
N ASN A 512 22.07 32.72 -19.47
CA ASN A 512 21.38 32.32 -20.70
C ASN A 512 21.39 33.42 -21.77
N LEU A 513 21.24 34.69 -21.38
CA LEU A 513 21.38 35.83 -22.28
C LEU A 513 22.80 35.95 -22.85
N SER A 514 23.83 35.73 -22.02
CA SER A 514 25.22 35.80 -22.49
C SER A 514 25.62 34.62 -23.39
N ALA A 515 25.02 33.44 -23.22
CA ALA A 515 25.16 32.32 -24.16
C ALA A 515 24.46 32.57 -25.52
N GLN A 516 23.41 33.39 -25.56
CA GLN A 516 22.71 33.78 -26.79
C GLN A 516 23.34 34.98 -27.53
N ILE A 517 24.16 35.79 -26.83
CA ILE A 517 24.76 37.04 -27.36
C ILE A 517 26.15 36.81 -27.98
N ASP A 518 26.72 35.61 -27.93
CA ASP A 518 28.02 35.31 -28.59
C ASP A 518 27.88 34.43 -29.86
N PRO A 519 27.54 35.02 -31.03
CA PRO A 519 27.57 34.31 -32.31
C PRO A 519 28.94 34.40 -33.02
N LYS A 520 30.05 34.70 -32.32
CA LYS A 520 31.37 34.83 -32.96
C LYS A 520 32.44 33.99 -32.28
N ILE A 521 32.42 32.69 -32.60
CA ILE A 521 33.47 31.95 -33.33
C ILE A 521 32.99 30.50 -33.39
N ASN A 522 32.42 30.10 -34.53
CA ASN A 522 32.29 28.68 -34.88
C ASN A 522 32.89 28.50 -36.28
N VAL A 523 34.23 28.54 -36.34
CA VAL A 523 34.96 28.01 -37.49
C VAL A 523 34.89 26.49 -37.33
N GLY A 524 34.33 25.84 -38.34
CA GLY A 524 33.97 24.42 -38.31
C GLY A 524 35.04 23.51 -37.73
N ILE A 525 34.66 22.80 -36.67
CA ILE A 525 35.28 21.55 -36.27
C ILE A 525 34.13 20.54 -36.18
N ALA A 526 34.19 19.52 -37.03
CA ALA A 526 33.25 18.42 -37.00
C ALA A 526 33.22 17.79 -35.58
N PRO A 527 32.04 17.34 -35.10
CA PRO A 527 31.95 16.69 -33.80
C PRO A 527 32.85 15.44 -33.79
N PRO A 528 33.59 15.18 -32.70
CA PRO A 528 34.29 13.91 -32.55
C PRO A 528 33.25 12.78 -32.51
N PRO A 529 33.56 11.59 -33.08
CA PRO A 529 32.65 10.46 -33.01
C PRO A 529 32.38 10.11 -31.54
N LEU A 530 31.10 9.86 -31.24
CA LEU A 530 30.62 9.31 -29.97
C LEU A 530 31.52 8.15 -29.54
N LYS A 531 32.30 8.35 -28.47
CA LYS A 531 32.88 7.23 -27.73
C LYS A 531 31.75 6.56 -26.97
N VAL A 532 31.20 5.52 -27.57
CA VAL A 532 30.41 4.50 -26.87
C VAL A 532 31.32 3.94 -25.77
N ASN A 533 30.88 4.04 -24.53
CA ASN A 533 31.55 3.41 -23.40
C ASN A 533 31.34 1.90 -23.56
N SER A 534 32.36 1.22 -24.10
CA SER A 534 32.35 -0.20 -24.38
C SER A 534 32.43 -1.00 -23.09
N ASN A 535 31.27 -1.35 -22.54
CA ASN A 535 31.07 -2.53 -21.69
C ASN A 535 29.61 -3.01 -21.75
N ILE A 536 29.05 -3.01 -22.96
CA ILE A 536 27.85 -3.78 -23.29
C ILE A 536 28.28 -4.83 -24.31
N GLN A 537 27.93 -6.07 -24.03
CA GLN A 537 28.33 -7.24 -24.80
C GLN A 537 27.89 -7.10 -26.27
N LEU A 538 28.82 -7.40 -27.18
CA LEU A 538 28.71 -7.13 -28.62
C LEU A 538 27.61 -7.94 -29.33
N ASP A 539 26.95 -8.85 -28.63
CA ASP A 539 25.92 -9.74 -29.15
C ASP A 539 24.50 -9.16 -28.98
N GLU A 540 24.21 -8.45 -27.88
CA GLU A 540 22.91 -7.79 -27.65
C GLU A 540 22.68 -6.61 -28.62
N ALA A 541 23.75 -5.93 -29.04
CA ALA A 541 23.66 -4.81 -30.00
C ALA A 541 23.39 -5.26 -31.45
N LYS A 542 23.64 -6.54 -31.78
CA LYS A 542 23.30 -7.09 -33.11
C LYS A 542 21.84 -7.50 -33.17
N ASP A 543 21.32 -8.08 -32.09
CA ASP A 543 19.91 -8.49 -32.00
C ASP A 543 18.98 -7.27 -32.00
N LEU A 544 19.28 -6.23 -31.23
CA LEU A 544 18.48 -4.98 -31.25
C LEU A 544 18.47 -4.30 -32.63
N LYS A 545 19.56 -4.41 -33.40
CA LYS A 545 19.66 -3.80 -34.73
C LYS A 545 18.88 -4.58 -35.78
N SER A 546 18.79 -5.90 -35.63
CA SER A 546 17.90 -6.77 -36.41
C SER A 546 16.43 -6.43 -36.11
N GLU A 547 16.08 -6.33 -34.84
CA GLU A 547 14.70 -6.05 -34.39
C GLU A 547 14.21 -4.67 -34.87
N ILE A 548 15.07 -3.64 -34.83
CA ILE A 548 14.75 -2.31 -35.36
C ILE A 548 14.61 -2.32 -36.89
N GLN A 549 15.35 -3.17 -37.61
CA GLN A 549 15.20 -3.31 -39.06
C GLN A 549 13.89 -4.01 -39.41
N ASP A 550 13.48 -5.02 -38.65
CA ASP A 550 12.22 -5.73 -38.88
C ASP A 550 11.00 -4.84 -38.60
N VAL A 551 11.03 -4.04 -37.52
CA VAL A 551 9.98 -3.05 -37.22
C VAL A 551 9.88 -1.96 -38.29
N ARG A 552 11.02 -1.52 -38.87
CA ARG A 552 11.00 -0.58 -40.00
C ARG A 552 10.39 -1.19 -41.26
N ARG A 553 10.71 -2.47 -41.52
CA ARG A 553 10.16 -3.21 -42.68
C ARG A 553 8.65 -3.42 -42.56
N GLU A 554 8.15 -3.71 -41.35
CA GLU A 554 6.71 -3.81 -41.11
C GLU A 554 6.01 -2.45 -41.29
N LYS A 555 6.59 -1.34 -40.83
CA LYS A 555 6.02 0.00 -41.05
C LYS A 555 5.97 0.39 -42.53
N GLU A 556 6.99 0.02 -43.31
CA GLU A 556 6.99 0.24 -44.76
C GLU A 556 5.91 -0.60 -45.45
N LEU A 557 5.74 -1.87 -45.07
CA LEU A 557 4.67 -2.75 -45.56
C LEU A 557 3.26 -2.25 -45.21
N TYR A 558 3.07 -1.67 -44.02
CA TYR A 558 1.80 -1.07 -43.62
C TYR A 558 1.49 0.21 -44.43
N SER A 559 2.50 1.06 -44.65
CA SER A 559 2.34 2.29 -45.45
C SER A 559 2.03 1.98 -46.92
N GLU A 560 2.62 0.92 -47.50
CA GLU A 560 2.29 0.48 -48.85
C GLU A 560 0.87 -0.11 -48.95
N LYS A 561 0.40 -0.81 -47.91
CA LYS A 561 -0.99 -1.29 -47.85
C LYS A 561 -2.02 -0.16 -47.77
N GLU A 562 -1.76 0.89 -46.98
CA GLU A 562 -2.65 2.05 -46.91
C GLU A 562 -2.74 2.78 -48.26
N LYS A 563 -1.60 2.98 -48.94
CA LYS A 563 -1.60 3.55 -50.30
C LYS A 563 -2.37 2.71 -51.31
N GLY A 564 -2.32 1.37 -51.17
CA GLY A 564 -3.10 0.46 -52.01
C GLY A 564 -4.61 0.52 -51.76
N ILE A 565 -5.04 0.82 -50.53
CA ILE A 565 -6.46 0.97 -50.17
C ILE A 565 -7.01 2.29 -50.74
N ASP A 566 -6.28 3.40 -50.63
CA ASP A 566 -6.66 4.69 -51.21
C ASP A 566 -6.77 4.64 -52.75
N GLU A 567 -5.92 3.83 -53.40
CA GLU A 567 -5.97 3.65 -54.86
C GLU A 567 -7.15 2.77 -55.32
N ILE A 568 -7.68 1.90 -54.44
CA ILE A 568 -8.87 1.08 -54.72
C ILE A 568 -10.15 1.88 -54.46
N GLU A 569 -10.18 2.72 -53.43
CA GLU A 569 -11.33 3.59 -53.13
C GLU A 569 -11.51 4.68 -54.21
N SER A 570 -10.42 5.30 -54.67
CA SER A 570 -10.47 6.27 -55.77
C SER A 570 -10.89 5.67 -57.13
N LYS A 571 -10.64 4.37 -57.37
CA LYS A 571 -11.11 3.67 -58.59
C LYS A 571 -12.57 3.23 -58.51
N ASN A 572 -13.13 3.08 -57.31
CA ASN A 572 -14.54 2.72 -57.11
C ASN A 572 -15.48 3.94 -57.15
N GLU A 573 -15.02 5.14 -56.81
CA GLU A 573 -15.81 6.38 -56.97
C GLU A 573 -16.05 6.78 -58.43
N VAL A 574 -15.21 6.33 -59.38
CA VAL A 574 -15.39 6.62 -60.81
C VAL A 574 -16.42 5.68 -61.48
N ARG A 575 -16.87 4.61 -60.81
CA ARG A 575 -17.85 3.65 -61.35
C ARG A 575 -19.28 3.79 -60.84
N SER A 576 -19.56 4.67 -59.88
CA SER A 576 -20.92 4.90 -59.35
C SER A 576 -21.67 6.06 -60.01
N GLY A 577 -21.11 6.66 -61.05
CA GLY A 577 -21.75 7.67 -61.87
C GLY A 577 -21.74 7.34 -63.36
N PHE A 578 -22.35 6.22 -63.77
CA PHE A 578 -23.04 6.01 -65.06
C PHE A 578 -23.72 4.64 -65.11
#